data_AF-J9EH06-F1
#
_entry.id   AF-J9EH06-F1
#
_cell.length_a   1.000
_cell.length_b   1.000
_cell.length_c   1.000
_cell.angle_alpha   90.00
_cell.angle_beta   90.00
_cell.angle_gamma   90.00
#
_symmetry.space_group_name_H-M   'P 1'
#
loop_
_entity.id
_entity.type
_entity.pdbx_description
1 polymer ?
#
loop_
_entity_poly.entity_id
_entity_poly.type
_entity_poly.pdbx_seq_one_letter_code
_entity_poly.pdbx_strand_id
1 'polypeptide(L)'
;MQDDEVLAVLGHEFGHWALWHTVMQLLFSEINLLLLLAIFAKFYRSTPLFHAFGFYDSKPTIIGFMIVFQYITAPYNELLSFFATIMSRRLEFAADHFSEKLGYGYELRKALIKLGRDNLVLPINDPLYSMFNHSHPPVLERIAALKKVK
;
A
#
# COMPACT_ATOMS: atom_id res chain seq x y z
N MET A 1 26.18 -1.28 -0.51
CA MET A 1 25.92 -1.65 0.89
C MET A 1 27.05 -2.50 1.42
N GLN A 2 27.20 -2.63 2.73
CA GLN A 2 28.01 -3.68 3.38
C GLN A 2 27.14 -4.90 3.67
N ASP A 3 27.73 -6.08 3.85
CA ASP A 3 26.98 -7.33 4.06
C ASP A 3 26.03 -7.27 5.25
N ASP A 4 26.44 -6.64 6.35
CA ASP A 4 25.60 -6.45 7.54
C ASP A 4 24.40 -5.51 7.29
N GLU A 5 24.56 -4.49 6.44
CA GLU A 5 23.45 -3.62 6.00
C GLU A 5 22.44 -4.42 5.16
N VAL A 6 22.92 -5.35 4.33
CA VAL A 6 22.06 -6.23 3.51
C VAL A 6 21.34 -7.24 4.40
N LEU A 7 22.02 -7.85 5.38
CA LEU A 7 21.42 -8.76 6.35
C LEU A 7 20.31 -8.07 7.15
N ALA A 8 20.50 -6.79 7.50
CA ALA A 8 19.48 -6.01 8.21
C ALA A 8 18.22 -5.78 7.36
N VAL A 9 18.39 -5.49 6.06
CA VAL A 9 17.27 -5.38 5.10
C VAL A 9 16.58 -6.73 4.93
N LEU A 10 17.34 -7.82 4.78
CA LEU A 10 16.76 -9.17 4.73
C LEU A 10 15.99 -9.53 6.01
N GLY A 11 16.48 -9.10 7.17
CA GLY A 11 15.75 -9.24 8.44
C GLY A 11 14.39 -8.54 8.40
N HIS A 12 14.30 -7.36 7.78
CA HIS A 12 13.05 -6.64 7.57
C HIS A 12 12.12 -7.40 6.59
N GLU A 13 12.64 -7.89 5.47
CA GLU A 13 11.87 -8.71 4.52
C GLU A 13 11.34 -10.01 5.15
N PHE A 14 12.16 -10.69 5.97
CA PHE A 14 11.70 -11.84 6.75
C PHE A 14 10.67 -11.45 7.81
N GLY A 15 10.68 -10.21 8.29
CA GLY A 15 9.63 -9.67 9.14
C GLY A 15 8.27 -9.65 8.44
N HIS A 16 8.21 -9.25 7.16
CA HIS A 16 6.97 -9.31 6.38
C HIS A 16 6.43 -10.74 6.26
N TRP A 17 7.32 -11.71 6.03
CA TRP A 17 6.94 -13.11 5.96
C TRP A 17 6.50 -13.66 7.33
N ALA A 18 7.29 -13.45 8.37
CA ALA A 18 7.05 -13.99 9.72
C ALA A 18 5.77 -13.42 10.36
N LEU A 19 5.43 -12.17 10.06
CA LEU A 19 4.22 -11.49 10.54
C LEU A 19 3.02 -11.67 9.59
N TRP A 20 3.12 -12.54 8.59
CA TRP A 20 2.04 -12.88 7.66
C TRP A 20 1.52 -11.69 6.84
N HIS A 21 2.32 -10.63 6.66
CA HIS A 21 1.90 -9.41 5.97
C HIS A 21 1.47 -9.71 4.53
N THR A 22 2.22 -10.54 3.80
CA THR A 22 1.88 -10.94 2.42
C THR A 22 0.55 -11.69 2.34
N VAL A 23 0.28 -12.58 3.30
CA VAL A 23 -0.96 -13.37 3.33
C VAL A 23 -2.15 -12.47 3.67
N MET A 24 -1.98 -11.53 4.61
CA MET A 24 -3.01 -10.54 4.92
C MET A 24 -3.35 -9.67 3.70
N GLN A 25 -2.33 -9.19 2.97
CA GLN A 25 -2.53 -8.41 1.75
C GLN A 25 -3.22 -9.23 0.65
N LEU A 26 -2.85 -10.50 0.49
CA LEU A 26 -3.50 -11.41 -0.46
C LEU A 26 -4.98 -11.60 -0.11
N LEU A 27 -5.30 -11.96 1.13
CA LEU A 27 -6.70 -12.13 1.57
C LEU A 27 -7.52 -10.85 1.38
N PHE A 28 -6.95 -9.69 1.70
CA PHE A 28 -7.60 -8.40 1.48
C PHE A 28 -7.87 -8.16 -0.02
N SER A 29 -6.92 -8.48 -0.88
CA SER A 29 -7.07 -8.32 -2.34
C SER A 29 -8.15 -9.23 -2.92
N GLU A 30 -8.25 -10.48 -2.45
CA GLU A 30 -9.28 -11.43 -2.89
C GLU A 30 -10.68 -11.01 -2.42
N ILE A 31 -10.81 -10.56 -1.17
CA ILE A 31 -12.07 -10.03 -0.64
C ILE A 31 -12.52 -8.79 -1.44
N ASN A 32 -11.57 -7.88 -1.72
CA ASN A 32 -11.83 -6.70 -2.53
C ASN A 32 -12.27 -7.07 -3.95
N LEU A 33 -11.60 -8.04 -4.59
CA LEU A 33 -11.96 -8.53 -5.92
C LEU A 33 -13.39 -9.11 -5.94
N LEU A 34 -13.75 -9.94 -4.96
CA LEU A 34 -15.10 -10.50 -4.85
C LEU A 34 -16.16 -9.41 -4.67
N LEU A 35 -15.89 -8.41 -3.82
CA LEU A 35 -16.78 -7.27 -3.62
C LEU A 35 -16.99 -6.49 -4.93
N LEU A 36 -15.89 -6.21 -5.62
CA LEU A 36 -15.88 -5.50 -6.90
C LEU A 36 -16.64 -6.26 -8.00
N LEU A 37 -16.48 -7.58 -8.07
CA LEU A 37 -17.25 -8.44 -8.96
C LEU A 37 -18.74 -8.46 -8.62
N ALA A 38 -19.10 -8.44 -7.33
CA ALA A 38 -20.51 -8.35 -6.89
C ALA A 38 -21.14 -7.00 -7.27
N ILE A 39 -20.40 -5.89 -7.10
CA ILE A 39 -20.81 -4.56 -7.55
C ILE A 39 -21.01 -4.57 -9.07
N PHE A 40 -20.04 -5.09 -9.82
CA PHE A 40 -20.12 -5.20 -11.27
C PHE A 40 -21.36 -6.00 -11.70
N ALA A 41 -21.58 -7.19 -11.12
CA ALA A 41 -22.73 -8.03 -11.41
C ALA A 41 -24.08 -7.30 -11.19
N LYS A 42 -24.14 -6.41 -10.20
CA LYS A 42 -25.33 -5.60 -9.91
C LYS A 42 -25.53 -4.45 -10.90
N PHE A 43 -24.46 -3.79 -11.34
CA PHE A 43 -24.54 -2.51 -12.05
C PHE A 43 -24.22 -2.55 -13.55
N TYR A 44 -23.58 -3.60 -14.08
CA TYR A 44 -23.04 -3.63 -15.46
C TYR A 44 -24.05 -3.49 -16.61
N ARG A 45 -25.36 -3.60 -16.35
CA ARG A 45 -26.45 -3.39 -17.33
C ARG A 45 -27.50 -2.38 -16.87
N SER A 46 -27.19 -1.59 -15.85
CA SER A 46 -28.09 -0.59 -15.28
C SER A 46 -28.46 0.48 -16.31
N THR A 47 -29.75 0.60 -16.68
CA THR A 47 -30.22 1.59 -17.66
C THR A 47 -29.85 3.02 -17.28
N PRO A 48 -30.08 3.48 -16.03
CA PRO A 48 -29.71 4.85 -15.64
C PRO A 48 -28.21 5.15 -15.79
N LEU A 49 -27.35 4.16 -15.53
CA LEU A 49 -25.91 4.33 -15.68
C LEU A 49 -25.54 4.52 -17.16
N PHE A 50 -26.01 3.67 -18.06
CA PHE A 50 -25.70 3.83 -19.49
C PHE A 50 -26.26 5.13 -20.06
N HIS A 51 -27.48 5.52 -19.68
CA HIS A 51 -28.09 6.78 -20.11
C HIS A 51 -27.31 8.01 -19.65
N ALA A 52 -26.74 7.98 -18.44
CA ALA A 52 -25.90 9.07 -17.92
C ALA A 52 -24.63 9.30 -18.76
N PHE A 53 -24.17 8.27 -19.48
CA PHE A 53 -23.01 8.33 -20.38
C PHE A 53 -23.43 8.37 -21.87
N GLY A 54 -24.69 8.66 -22.19
CA GLY A 54 -25.17 8.84 -23.57
C GLY A 54 -25.47 7.54 -24.34
N PHE A 55 -25.53 6.39 -23.67
CA PHE A 55 -25.89 5.11 -24.27
C PHE A 55 -27.37 4.81 -24.03
N TYR A 56 -28.23 5.09 -25.02
CA TYR A 56 -29.68 4.89 -24.92
C TYR A 56 -30.14 3.56 -25.54
N ASP A 57 -29.61 3.20 -26.71
CA ASP A 57 -30.12 2.07 -27.51
C ASP A 57 -29.34 0.77 -27.30
N SER A 58 -28.15 0.84 -26.69
CA SER A 58 -27.28 -0.32 -26.51
C SER A 58 -26.60 -0.31 -25.16
N LYS A 59 -26.27 -1.51 -24.66
CA LYS A 59 -25.54 -1.70 -23.40
C LYS A 59 -24.32 -2.61 -23.60
N PRO A 60 -23.26 -2.15 -24.28
CA PRO A 60 -22.06 -2.97 -24.45
C PRO A 60 -21.43 -3.31 -23.10
N THR A 61 -21.13 -4.59 -22.86
CA THR A 61 -20.58 -5.06 -21.56
C THR A 61 -19.27 -4.36 -21.20
N ILE A 62 -18.40 -4.09 -22.18
CA ILE A 62 -17.13 -3.39 -21.97
C ILE A 62 -17.33 -1.95 -21.45
N ILE A 63 -18.38 -1.27 -21.94
CA ILE A 63 -18.73 0.09 -21.49
C ILE A 63 -19.31 0.03 -20.08
N GLY A 64 -20.15 -0.96 -19.78
CA GLY A 64 -20.64 -1.19 -18.41
C GLY A 64 -19.50 -1.47 -17.43
N PHE A 65 -18.48 -2.22 -17.84
CA PHE A 65 -17.26 -2.44 -17.07
C PHE A 65 -16.53 -1.13 -16.79
N MET A 66 -16.25 -0.33 -17.82
CA MET A 66 -15.61 0.97 -17.64
C MET A 66 -16.41 1.89 -16.72
N ILE A 67 -17.73 2.00 -16.93
CA ILE A 67 -18.58 2.87 -16.13
C ILE A 67 -18.53 2.50 -14.65
N VAL A 68 -18.69 1.21 -14.35
CA VAL A 68 -18.69 0.73 -12.96
C VAL A 68 -17.32 0.93 -12.32
N PHE A 69 -16.25 0.46 -12.96
CA PHE A 69 -14.93 0.44 -12.33
C PHE A 69 -14.20 1.79 -12.30
N GLN A 70 -14.46 2.66 -13.27
CA GLN A 70 -13.79 3.97 -13.33
C GLN A 70 -14.59 5.05 -12.60
N TYR A 71 -15.92 5.05 -12.68
CA TYR A 71 -16.73 6.14 -12.15
C TYR A 71 -17.51 5.75 -10.89
N ILE A 72 -18.19 4.60 -10.90
CA ILE A 72 -19.01 4.20 -9.74
C ILE A 72 -18.14 3.84 -8.53
N THR A 73 -17.06 3.11 -8.76
CA THR A 73 -16.13 2.72 -7.69
C THR A 73 -15.05 3.76 -7.41
N ALA A 74 -15.03 4.92 -8.09
CA ALA A 74 -14.03 5.97 -7.84
C ALA A 74 -13.92 6.39 -6.36
N PRO A 75 -15.00 6.82 -5.67
CA PRO A 75 -14.90 7.20 -4.26
C PRO A 75 -14.52 6.03 -3.36
N TYR A 76 -14.95 4.82 -3.71
CA TYR A 76 -14.56 3.61 -3.00
C TYR A 76 -13.05 3.36 -3.11
N ASN A 77 -12.47 3.50 -4.30
CA ASN A 77 -11.05 3.28 -4.57
C ASN A 77 -10.18 4.29 -3.82
N GLU A 78 -10.58 5.56 -3.76
CA GLU A 78 -9.85 6.60 -3.00
C GLU A 78 -9.81 6.28 -1.50
N LEU A 79 -10.95 5.90 -0.92
CA LEU A 79 -11.02 5.49 0.49
C LEU A 79 -10.19 4.24 0.74
N LEU A 80 -10.31 3.23 -0.14
CA LEU A 80 -9.57 1.99 -0.04
C LEU A 80 -8.06 2.24 -0.12
N SER A 81 -7.62 3.09 -1.04
CA SER A 81 -6.22 3.49 -1.19
C SER A 81 -5.69 4.16 0.07
N PHE A 82 -6.45 5.09 0.66
CA PHE A 82 -6.08 5.72 1.93
C PHE A 82 -5.90 4.72 3.06
N PHE A 83 -6.85 3.79 3.25
CA PHE A 83 -6.72 2.74 4.27
C PHE A 83 -5.57 1.78 3.99
N ALA A 84 -5.33 1.44 2.72
CA ALA A 84 -4.21 0.61 2.30
C ALA A 84 -2.87 1.29 2.60
N THR A 85 -2.74 2.61 2.36
CA THR A 85 -1.55 3.38 2.71
C THR A 85 -1.29 3.36 4.22
N ILE A 86 -2.31 3.57 5.05
CA ILE A 86 -2.17 3.48 6.52
C ILE A 86 -1.75 2.07 6.96
N MET A 87 -2.37 1.04 6.38
CA MET A 87 -2.03 -0.35 6.70
C MET A 87 -0.58 -0.64 6.32
N SER A 88 -0.19 -0.35 5.08
CA SER A 88 1.17 -0.52 4.57
C SER A 88 2.20 0.11 5.51
N ARG A 89 1.99 1.36 5.93
CA ARG A 89 2.88 2.04 6.88
C ARG A 89 3.02 1.30 8.21
N ARG A 90 1.94 0.72 8.73
CA ARG A 90 1.99 -0.08 9.97
C ARG A 90 2.78 -1.38 9.80
N LEU A 91 2.61 -2.04 8.66
CA LEU A 91 3.34 -3.28 8.34
C LEU A 91 4.85 -3.01 8.24
N GLU A 92 5.25 -1.89 7.63
CA GLU A 92 6.65 -1.46 7.56
C GLU A 92 7.27 -1.26 8.94
N PHE A 93 6.59 -0.55 9.86
CA PHE A 93 7.10 -0.38 11.23
C PHE A 93 7.19 -1.71 12.00
N ALA A 94 6.25 -2.63 11.77
CA ALA A 94 6.28 -3.94 12.39
C ALA A 94 7.45 -4.79 11.87
N ALA A 95 7.75 -4.72 10.57
CA ALA A 95 8.90 -5.37 9.95
C ALA A 95 10.24 -4.77 10.39
N ASP A 96 10.32 -3.44 10.52
CA ASP A 96 11.48 -2.75 11.10
C ASP A 96 11.78 -3.23 12.52
N HIS A 97 10.75 -3.32 13.36
CA HIS A 97 10.88 -3.80 14.73
C HIS A 97 11.22 -5.30 14.79
N PHE A 98 10.79 -6.10 13.79
CA PHE A 98 11.21 -7.49 13.69
C PHE A 98 12.71 -7.61 13.41
N SER A 99 13.24 -6.87 12.44
CA SER A 99 14.69 -6.84 12.14
C SER A 99 15.51 -6.34 13.32
N GLU A 100 14.98 -5.36 14.05
CA GLU A 100 15.57 -4.86 15.28
C GLU A 100 15.67 -5.94 16.37
N LYS A 101 14.60 -6.73 16.59
CA LYS A 101 14.60 -7.86 17.53
C LYS A 101 15.64 -8.94 17.19
N LEU A 102 16.03 -9.05 15.92
CA LEU A 102 17.12 -9.92 15.48
C LEU A 102 18.51 -9.33 15.73
N GLY A 103 18.61 -8.12 16.29
CA GLY A 103 19.87 -7.44 16.60
C GLY A 103 20.36 -6.49 15.50
N TYR A 104 19.62 -6.34 14.39
CA TYR A 104 20.07 -5.57 13.23
C TYR A 104 19.58 -4.11 13.21
N GLY A 105 19.02 -3.60 14.30
CA GLY A 105 18.43 -2.25 14.33
C GLY A 105 19.40 -1.12 13.97
N TYR A 106 20.68 -1.23 14.34
CA TYR A 106 21.70 -0.23 13.98
C TYR A 106 22.06 -0.27 12.50
N GLU A 107 22.28 -1.47 11.95
CA GLU A 107 22.62 -1.66 10.54
C GLU A 107 21.45 -1.33 9.61
N LEU A 108 20.21 -1.61 10.04
CA LEU A 108 19.00 -1.21 9.31
C LEU A 108 18.91 0.32 9.16
N ARG A 109 19.22 1.08 10.22
CA ARG A 109 19.24 2.55 10.13
C ARG A 109 20.27 3.06 9.12
N LYS A 110 21.47 2.47 9.10
CA LYS A 110 22.51 2.81 8.11
C LYS A 110 22.04 2.47 6.70
N ALA A 111 21.48 1.28 6.52
CA ALA A 111 20.94 0.81 5.25
C ALA A 111 19.86 1.78 4.72
N LEU A 112 18.91 2.20 5.56
CA LEU A 112 17.85 3.14 5.20
C LEU A 112 18.39 4.52 4.79
N ILE A 113 19.37 5.06 5.51
CA ILE A 113 20.01 6.34 5.15
C ILE A 113 20.71 6.24 3.79
N LYS A 114 21.43 5.13 3.58
CA LYS A 114 22.19 4.88 2.35
C LYS A 114 21.27 4.67 1.16
N LEU A 115 20.21 3.88 1.30
CA LEU A 115 19.16 3.73 0.29
C LEU A 115 18.47 5.05 -0.03
N GLY A 116 18.15 5.85 1.00
CA GLY A 116 17.55 7.16 0.80
C GLY A 116 18.48 8.10 0.02
N ARG A 117 19.77 8.10 0.33
CA ARG A 117 20.80 8.86 -0.40
C ARG A 117 20.94 8.37 -1.85
N ASP A 118 21.10 7.07 -2.04
CA ASP A 118 21.38 6.46 -3.35
C ASP A 118 20.18 6.61 -4.31
N ASN A 119 18.95 6.62 -3.76
CA ASN A 119 17.72 6.85 -4.52
C ASN A 119 17.25 8.32 -4.53
N LEU A 120 18.06 9.25 -4.03
CA LEU A 120 17.76 10.70 -3.97
C LEU A 120 16.39 11.01 -3.32
N VAL A 121 16.01 10.22 -2.31
CA VAL A 121 14.75 10.39 -1.58
C VAL A 121 14.78 11.70 -0.81
N LEU A 122 13.73 12.51 -0.97
CA LEU A 122 13.61 13.76 -0.26
C LEU A 122 13.41 13.49 1.25
N PRO A 123 14.27 14.00 2.14
CA PRO A 123 14.23 13.65 3.56
C PRO A 123 13.07 14.35 4.30
N ILE A 124 12.46 15.37 3.70
CA ILE A 124 11.40 16.18 4.30
C ILE A 124 10.14 16.00 3.47
N ASN A 125 9.06 15.53 4.08
CA ASN A 125 7.79 15.35 3.40
C ASN A 125 6.70 16.11 4.13
N ASP A 126 5.77 16.70 3.38
CA ASP A 126 4.56 17.25 3.96
C ASP A 126 3.74 16.12 4.63
N PRO A 127 3.28 16.28 5.89
CA PRO A 127 2.58 15.22 6.59
C PRO A 127 1.28 14.77 5.91
N LEU A 128 0.53 15.70 5.31
CA LEU A 128 -0.73 15.37 4.65
C LEU A 128 -0.47 14.62 3.35
N TYR A 129 0.48 15.11 2.54
CA TYR A 129 0.91 14.43 1.33
C TYR A 129 1.42 13.01 1.63
N SER A 130 2.26 12.88 2.66
CA SER A 130 2.80 11.58 3.07
C SER A 130 1.74 10.64 3.62
N MET A 131 0.66 11.15 4.21
CA MET A 131 -0.43 10.33 4.74
C MET A 131 -1.23 9.65 3.63
N PHE A 132 -1.42 10.31 2.50
CA PHE A 132 -2.18 9.77 1.37
C PHE A 132 -1.31 8.98 0.39
N ASN A 133 -0.12 9.49 0.06
CA ASN A 133 0.62 9.02 -1.11
C ASN A 133 1.78 8.08 -0.80
N HIS A 134 2.31 8.07 0.43
CA HIS A 134 3.48 7.25 0.77
C HIS A 134 3.09 5.93 1.42
N SER A 135 3.12 4.85 0.64
CA SER A 135 2.93 3.49 1.12
C SER A 135 4.03 3.05 2.12
N HIS A 136 5.24 3.58 1.96
CA HIS A 136 6.33 3.45 2.94
C HIS A 136 6.42 4.72 3.79
N PRO A 137 6.52 4.63 5.12
CA PRO A 137 6.75 5.80 5.95
C PRO A 137 8.07 6.49 5.55
N PRO A 138 8.15 7.83 5.64
CA PRO A 138 9.39 8.56 5.43
C PRO A 138 10.56 7.97 6.21
N VAL A 139 11.76 7.97 5.61
CA VAL A 139 12.97 7.39 6.19
C VAL A 139 13.25 7.93 7.60
N LEU A 140 13.01 9.22 7.83
CA LEU A 140 13.17 9.83 9.16
C LEU A 140 12.20 9.26 10.20
N GLU A 141 10.96 8.95 9.83
CA GLU A 141 9.99 8.32 10.73
C GLU A 141 10.43 6.91 11.13
N ARG A 142 10.92 6.11 10.17
CA ARG A 142 11.44 4.76 10.40
C ARG A 142 12.66 4.77 11.31
N ILE A 143 13.62 5.66 11.04
CA ILE A 143 14.80 5.85 11.90
C ILE A 143 14.41 6.29 13.30
N ALA A 144 13.43 7.18 13.44
CA ALA A 144 12.95 7.63 14.74
C ALA A 144 12.26 6.49 15.52
N ALA A 145 11.50 5.63 14.85
CA ALA A 145 10.91 4.44 15.46
C ALA A 145 11.99 3.47 15.97
N LEU A 146 13.00 3.17 15.14
CA LEU A 146 14.13 2.31 15.47
C LEU A 146 15.04 2.86 16.58
N LYS A 147 14.96 4.15 16.92
CA LYS A 147 15.71 4.76 18.04
C LYS A 147 14.98 4.69 19.38
N LYS A 148 13.65 4.54 19.36
CA LYS A 148 12.82 4.51 20.57
C LYS A 148 12.81 3.16 21.26
N VAL A 149 13.12 2.11 20.51
CA VAL A 149 13.17 0.76 21.03
C VAL A 149 14.56 0.51 21.63
N LYS A 150 14.59 -0.16 22.79
CA LYS A 150 15.76 -0.43 23.62
C LYS A 150 16.14 -1.89 23.56
#